data_AF-A0A942K4Y7-F1
#
_entry.id   AF-A0A942K4Y7-F1
#
_cell.length_a   1.000
_cell.length_b   1.000
_cell.length_c   1.000
_cell.angle_alpha   90.00
_cell.angle_beta   90.00
_cell.angle_gamma   90.00
#
_symmetry.space_group_name_H-M   'P 1'
#
loop_
_entity.id
_entity.type
_entity.pdbx_description
1 polymer ?
#
loop_
_entity_poly.entity_id
_entity_poly.type
_entity_poly.pdbx_seq_one_letter_code
_entity_poly.pdbx_strand_id
1 'polypeptide(L)'
;MNIAKASERDISMAIDLCGILESVEKGFMPISATKNGNDEDAEFDRDNPDDCRAVLNLIIDTLRAGSIGRVIWGMAVLVNSESKLLDPDTDIIKPHPSLSNRQQRQAEILQWANSTFGEATASNTGERIRRFAEEAIELVQASGLDKQALHDIINHVYAKPAGNVSQEIGQVGVSLLGLAEHLGIQADDEERKEFLRISSLPSEHWQARQNAKAEKGLGLKTSM
;
A
#
# COMPACT_ATOMS: atom_id res chain seq x y z
N MET A 1 8.16 23.33 0.70
CA MET A 1 9.45 23.53 1.41
C MET A 1 10.27 22.27 1.25
N ASN A 2 11.54 22.36 0.84
CA ASN A 2 12.41 21.20 0.70
C ASN A 2 13.31 21.06 1.93
N ILE A 3 13.35 19.87 2.52
CA ILE A 3 14.15 19.55 3.72
C ILE A 3 15.06 18.37 3.43
N ALA A 4 16.28 18.43 3.98
CA ALA A 4 17.22 17.31 3.92
C ALA A 4 16.68 16.12 4.71
N LYS A 5 16.76 14.92 4.13
CA LYS A 5 16.37 13.68 4.82
C LYS A 5 17.19 13.51 6.11
N ALA A 6 16.53 13.01 7.15
CA ALA A 6 17.21 12.55 8.35
C ALA A 6 18.15 11.40 8.00
N SER A 7 19.37 11.45 8.53
CA SER A 7 20.33 10.35 8.51
C SER A 7 20.04 9.38 9.65
N GLU A 8 20.63 8.17 9.60
CA GLU A 8 20.55 7.21 10.70
C GLU A 8 21.02 7.80 12.04
N ARG A 9 22.04 8.67 12.02
CA ARG A 9 22.52 9.39 13.21
C ARG A 9 21.47 10.35 13.76
N ASP A 10 20.74 11.06 12.90
CA ASP A 10 19.67 11.96 13.33
C ASP A 10 18.53 11.18 13.98
N ILE A 11 18.19 10.01 13.43
CA ILE A 11 17.14 9.13 13.95
C ILE A 11 17.55 8.53 15.30
N SER A 12 18.77 7.97 15.40
CA SER A 12 19.28 7.42 16.66
C SER A 12 19.28 8.46 17.77
N MET A 13 19.80 9.66 17.48
CA MET A 13 19.79 10.76 18.42
C MET A 13 18.36 11.14 18.86
N ALA A 14 17.40 11.21 17.93
CA ALA A 14 16.03 11.54 18.27
C ALA A 14 15.36 10.47 19.14
N ILE A 15 15.67 9.18 18.92
CA ILE A 15 15.22 8.07 19.77
C ILE A 15 15.79 8.20 21.18
N ASP A 16 17.10 8.43 21.30
CA ASP A 16 17.76 8.61 22.61
C ASP A 16 17.17 9.81 23.36
N LEU A 17 16.94 10.92 22.65
CA LEU A 17 16.31 12.10 23.21
C LEU A 17 14.87 11.84 23.65
N CYS A 18 14.09 11.08 22.87
CA CYS A 18 12.73 10.68 23.26
C CYS A 18 12.75 9.89 24.57
N GLY A 19 13.67 8.93 24.70
CA GLY A 19 13.85 8.16 25.94
C GLY A 19 14.17 9.04 27.15
N ILE A 20 15.08 10.01 27.00
CA ILE A 20 15.42 10.97 28.06
C ILE A 20 14.19 11.76 28.50
N LEU A 21 13.43 12.28 27.54
CA LEU A 21 12.23 13.09 27.82
C LEU A 21 11.13 12.26 28.47
N GLU A 22 10.92 11.02 28.04
CA GLU A 22 9.96 10.10 28.65
C GLU A 22 10.32 9.71 30.09
N SER A 23 11.61 9.48 30.38
CA SER A 23 12.06 9.22 31.76
C SER A 23 11.67 10.37 32.69
N VAL A 24 12.01 11.60 32.27
CA VAL A 24 11.74 12.82 33.04
C VAL A 24 10.24 13.08 33.18
N GLU A 25 9.46 12.87 32.11
CA GLU A 25 7.99 12.98 32.12
C GLU A 25 7.34 12.02 33.13
N LYS A 26 7.91 10.82 33.28
CA LYS A 26 7.47 9.81 34.25
C LYS A 26 8.03 10.02 35.67
N GLY A 27 8.85 11.06 35.89
CA GLY A 27 9.43 11.38 37.20
C GLY A 27 10.71 10.61 37.54
N PHE A 28 11.37 10.01 36.55
CA PHE A 28 12.61 9.26 36.72
C PHE A 28 13.81 10.00 36.13
N MET A 29 14.96 9.84 36.78
CA MET A 29 16.23 10.22 36.21
C MET A 29 16.50 9.35 34.97
N PRO A 30 16.89 9.93 33.84
CA PRO A 30 17.39 9.15 32.71
C PRO A 30 18.56 8.27 33.18
N ILE A 31 18.56 6.98 32.83
CA ILE A 31 19.56 6.01 33.29
C ILE A 31 20.99 6.54 33.06
N SER A 32 21.24 7.12 31.89
CA SER A 32 22.54 7.70 31.51
C SER A 32 22.94 8.96 32.28
N ALA A 33 22.03 9.60 33.00
CA ALA A 33 22.31 10.71 33.93
C ALA A 33 22.55 10.26 35.38
N THR A 34 22.31 8.98 35.71
CA THR A 34 22.55 8.45 37.06
C THR A 34 24.04 8.26 37.34
N LYS A 35 24.44 8.35 38.63
CA LYS A 35 25.84 8.35 39.06
C LYS A 35 26.65 7.13 38.60
N ASN A 36 26.00 6.01 38.30
CA ASN A 36 26.65 4.78 37.81
C ASN A 36 26.09 4.26 36.46
N GLY A 37 25.04 4.90 35.91
CA GLY A 37 24.45 4.50 34.63
C GLY A 37 23.53 3.26 34.69
N ASN A 38 23.03 2.89 35.87
CA ASN A 38 22.36 1.60 36.12
C ASN A 38 21.43 1.63 37.35
N ASP A 39 21.01 2.81 37.79
CA ASP A 39 19.95 2.98 38.79
C ASP A 39 18.64 3.36 38.09
N GLU A 40 17.84 2.37 37.71
CA GLU A 40 16.59 2.58 36.98
C GLU A 40 15.48 3.19 37.86
N ASP A 41 15.64 3.13 39.18
CA ASP A 41 14.66 3.60 40.18
C ASP A 41 14.97 5.02 40.69
N ALA A 42 16.03 5.66 40.19
CA ALA A 42 16.40 7.01 40.60
C ALA A 42 15.30 8.02 40.22
N GLU A 43 14.71 8.70 41.21
CA GLU A 43 13.68 9.72 41.01
C GLU A 43 14.28 11.04 40.51
N PHE A 44 13.59 11.68 39.56
CA PHE A 44 13.92 13.03 39.09
C PHE A 44 13.09 14.07 39.84
N ASP A 45 13.76 15.00 40.54
CA ASP A 45 13.11 16.14 41.17
C ASP A 45 13.31 17.42 40.33
N ARG A 46 12.19 17.97 39.82
CA ARG A 46 12.18 19.21 39.01
C ARG A 46 12.58 20.44 39.83
N ASP A 47 12.40 20.42 41.14
CA ASP A 47 12.77 21.53 42.02
C ASP A 47 14.22 21.40 42.53
N ASN A 48 14.87 20.26 42.30
CA ASN A 48 16.29 20.04 42.58
C ASN A 48 17.18 20.59 41.46
N PRO A 49 18.03 21.61 41.73
CA PRO A 49 18.88 22.22 40.72
C PRO A 49 19.93 21.28 40.12
N ASP A 50 20.38 20.27 40.86
CA ASP A 50 21.40 19.32 40.39
C ASP A 50 20.81 18.31 39.41
N ASP A 51 19.60 17.81 39.68
CA ASP A 51 18.88 16.91 38.79
C ASP A 51 18.53 17.61 37.47
N CYS A 52 18.02 18.84 37.56
CA CYS A 52 17.76 19.69 36.39
C CYS A 52 19.02 19.93 35.55
N ARG A 53 20.16 20.19 36.21
CA ARG A 53 21.44 20.40 35.52
C ARG A 53 21.90 19.12 34.82
N ALA A 54 21.79 17.97 35.48
CA ALA A 54 22.19 16.69 34.91
C ALA A 54 21.38 16.35 33.65
N VAL A 55 20.04 16.46 33.74
CA VAL A 55 19.14 16.22 32.60
C VAL A 55 19.40 17.20 31.46
N LEU A 56 19.55 18.50 31.75
CA LEU A 56 19.78 19.51 30.72
C LEU A 56 21.09 19.26 29.97
N ASN A 57 22.17 18.91 30.68
CA ASN A 57 23.44 18.55 30.05
C ASN A 57 23.28 17.34 29.12
N LEU A 58 22.59 16.29 29.60
CA LEU A 58 22.33 15.10 28.81
C LEU A 58 21.52 15.41 27.54
N ILE A 59 20.46 16.22 27.64
CA ILE A 59 19.68 16.67 26.48
C ILE A 59 20.58 17.40 25.47
N ILE A 60 21.41 18.34 25.94
CA ILE A 60 22.30 19.13 25.08
C ILE A 60 23.31 18.22 24.36
N ASP A 61 23.91 17.27 25.08
CA ASP A 61 24.91 16.37 24.54
C ASP A 61 24.29 15.38 23.54
N THR A 62 23.10 14.86 23.82
CA THR A 62 22.34 14.05 22.86
C THR A 62 22.02 14.89 21.61
N LEU A 63 21.48 16.11 21.75
CA LEU A 63 21.15 16.99 20.62
C LEU A 63 22.35 17.32 19.72
N ARG A 64 23.59 17.23 20.23
CA ARG A 64 24.81 17.44 19.43
C ARG A 64 25.17 16.24 18.54
N ALA A 65 24.64 15.05 18.81
CA ALA A 65 24.93 13.85 18.04
C ALA A 65 24.19 13.78 16.69
N GLY A 66 23.19 14.64 16.47
CA GLY A 66 22.37 14.65 15.26
C GLY A 66 21.53 15.92 15.11
N SER A 67 20.51 15.88 14.25
CA SER A 67 19.62 17.00 13.97
C SER A 67 18.17 16.61 14.19
N ILE A 68 17.62 17.00 15.35
CA ILE A 68 16.19 16.79 15.66
C ILE A 68 15.30 17.51 14.64
N GLY A 69 15.75 18.64 14.12
CA GLY A 69 15.04 19.40 13.09
C GLY A 69 14.79 18.57 11.83
N ARG A 70 15.78 17.79 11.35
CA ARG A 70 15.59 16.93 10.17
C ARG A 70 14.55 15.84 10.40
N VAL A 71 14.46 15.31 11.62
CA VAL A 71 13.46 14.30 11.99
C VAL A 71 12.07 14.92 12.07
N ILE A 72 11.90 15.95 12.92
CA ILE A 72 10.59 16.58 13.18
C ILE A 72 10.02 17.22 11.92
N TRP A 73 10.81 18.06 11.24
CA TRP A 73 10.32 18.71 10.03
C TRP A 73 10.20 17.76 8.85
N GLY A 74 11.01 16.69 8.81
CA GLY A 74 10.83 15.61 7.85
C GLY A 74 9.46 14.97 8.01
N MET A 75 9.07 14.61 9.24
CA MET A 75 7.73 14.07 9.52
C MET A 75 6.63 15.08 9.23
N ALA A 76 6.82 16.36 9.56
CA ALA A 76 5.87 17.43 9.25
C ALA A 76 5.59 17.54 7.73
N VAL A 77 6.60 17.33 6.89
CA VAL A 77 6.42 17.26 5.43
C VAL A 77 5.65 16.01 5.01
N LEU A 78 5.91 14.85 5.63
CA LEU A 78 5.21 13.59 5.32
C LEU A 78 3.72 13.63 5.68
N VAL A 79 3.36 14.18 6.85
CA VAL A 79 1.96 14.27 7.31
C VAL A 79 1.20 15.42 6.65
N ASN A 80 1.87 16.33 5.95
CA ASN A 80 1.19 17.37 5.20
C ASN A 80 0.33 16.72 4.11
N SER A 81 -0.99 16.95 4.17
CA SER A 81 -1.97 16.45 3.20
C SER A 81 -1.65 16.80 1.75
N GLU A 82 -0.96 17.92 1.50
CA GLU A 82 -0.52 18.32 0.16
C GLU A 82 0.56 17.40 -0.41
N SER A 83 1.31 16.69 0.43
CA SER A 83 2.38 15.77 -0.01
C SER A 83 1.84 14.54 -0.71
N LYS A 84 0.59 14.13 -0.41
CA LYS A 84 -0.03 12.87 -0.86
C LYS A 84 0.85 11.63 -0.59
N LEU A 85 1.70 11.68 0.45
CA LEU A 85 2.54 10.56 0.84
C LEU A 85 1.83 9.62 1.81
N LEU A 86 1.04 10.17 2.72
CA LEU A 86 0.25 9.43 3.70
C LEU A 86 -1.26 9.58 3.43
N ASP A 87 -2.02 8.56 3.81
CA ASP A 87 -3.49 8.52 3.74
C ASP A 87 -4.08 9.55 4.72
N PRO A 88 -4.78 10.59 4.25
CA PRO A 88 -5.30 11.65 5.12
C PRO A 88 -6.52 11.22 5.94
N ASP A 89 -7.14 10.09 5.58
CA ASP A 89 -8.40 9.64 6.17
C ASP A 89 -8.19 8.61 7.30
N THR A 90 -6.95 8.44 7.77
CA THR A 90 -6.59 7.50 8.84
C THR A 90 -5.62 8.12 9.84
N ASP A 91 -5.67 7.63 11.08
CA ASP A 91 -4.86 8.07 12.22
C ASP A 91 -3.54 7.29 12.37
N ILE A 92 -3.28 6.31 11.49
CA ILE A 92 -2.05 5.54 11.44
C ILE A 92 -1.16 5.96 10.26
N ILE A 93 0.14 5.68 10.35
CA ILE A 93 1.08 5.89 9.23
C ILE A 93 0.79 4.84 8.15
N LYS A 94 0.02 5.26 7.13
CA LYS A 94 -0.34 4.44 5.97
C LYS A 94 -0.07 5.22 4.69
N PRO A 95 0.50 4.62 3.63
CA PRO A 95 0.68 5.30 2.35
C PRO A 95 -0.64 5.83 1.79
N HIS A 96 -0.61 7.01 1.16
CA HIS A 96 -1.78 7.57 0.50
C HIS A 96 -2.39 6.55 -0.48
N PRO A 97 -3.72 6.43 -0.64
CA PRO A 97 -4.35 5.43 -1.51
C PRO A 97 -3.87 5.49 -2.97
N SER A 98 -3.50 6.68 -3.46
CA SER A 98 -2.91 6.83 -4.80
C SER A 98 -1.49 6.26 -4.93
N LEU A 99 -0.83 6.00 -3.81
CA LEU A 99 0.48 5.33 -3.73
C LEU A 99 0.34 3.85 -3.42
N SER A 100 -0.89 3.30 -3.36
CA SER A 100 -1.06 1.85 -3.21
C SER A 100 -0.30 1.16 -4.33
N ASN A 101 0.62 0.28 -3.95
CA ASN A 101 1.38 -0.46 -4.93
C ASN A 101 0.47 -1.52 -5.57
N ARG A 102 0.81 -1.93 -6.80
CA ARG A 102 0.02 -2.89 -7.57
C ARG A 102 -0.18 -4.23 -6.84
N GLN A 103 0.78 -4.64 -5.99
CA GLN A 103 0.68 -5.86 -5.19
C GLN A 103 -0.44 -5.76 -4.14
N GLN A 104 -0.56 -4.63 -3.45
CA GLN A 104 -1.63 -4.41 -2.48
C GLN A 104 -3.00 -4.44 -3.17
N ARG A 105 -3.15 -3.73 -4.29
CA ARG A 105 -4.40 -3.75 -5.07
C ARG A 105 -4.77 -5.14 -5.55
N GLN A 106 -3.80 -5.95 -5.96
CA GLN A 106 -4.05 -7.35 -6.35
C GLN A 106 -4.73 -8.15 -5.23
N ALA A 107 -4.31 -7.97 -3.98
CA ALA A 107 -4.95 -8.63 -2.83
C ALA A 107 -6.36 -8.06 -2.56
N GLU A 108 -6.49 -6.73 -2.58
CA GLU A 108 -7.75 -6.02 -2.31
C GLU A 108 -8.83 -6.34 -3.37
N ILE A 109 -8.47 -6.52 -4.64
CA ILE A 109 -9.40 -6.89 -5.72
C ILE A 109 -10.03 -8.26 -5.45
N LEU A 110 -9.24 -9.25 -5.05
CA LEU A 110 -9.78 -10.58 -4.73
C LEU A 110 -10.63 -10.54 -3.46
N GLN A 111 -10.21 -9.77 -2.46
CA GLN A 111 -10.99 -9.56 -1.24
C GLN A 111 -12.35 -8.92 -1.55
N TRP A 112 -12.37 -7.84 -2.34
CA TRP A 112 -13.59 -7.21 -2.81
C TRP A 112 -14.50 -8.19 -3.56
N ALA A 113 -13.92 -9.01 -4.45
CA ALA A 113 -14.68 -10.02 -5.19
C ALA A 113 -15.31 -11.05 -4.25
N ASN A 114 -14.56 -11.55 -3.26
CA ASN A 114 -15.07 -12.49 -2.26
C ASN A 114 -16.21 -11.87 -1.44
N SER A 115 -16.05 -10.63 -0.97
CA SER A 115 -17.10 -9.91 -0.23
C SER A 115 -18.33 -9.58 -1.08
N THR A 116 -18.18 -9.48 -2.40
CA THR A 116 -19.29 -9.13 -3.31
C THR A 116 -20.06 -10.35 -3.81
N PHE A 117 -19.35 -11.42 -4.18
CA PHE A 117 -19.94 -12.58 -4.88
C PHE A 117 -19.97 -13.86 -4.04
N GLY A 118 -19.33 -13.88 -2.87
CA GLY A 118 -19.12 -15.07 -2.05
C GLY A 118 -17.91 -15.88 -2.50
N GLU A 119 -17.23 -16.53 -1.54
CA GLU A 119 -15.94 -17.19 -1.76
C GLU A 119 -16.01 -18.33 -2.79
N ALA A 120 -17.08 -19.14 -2.77
CA ALA A 120 -17.24 -20.26 -3.71
C ALA A 120 -17.34 -19.80 -5.17
N THR A 121 -17.77 -18.57 -5.41
CA THR A 121 -17.87 -17.95 -6.74
C THR A 121 -16.64 -17.15 -7.09
N ALA A 122 -16.19 -16.27 -6.20
CA ALA A 122 -15.09 -15.35 -6.46
C ALA A 122 -13.72 -16.02 -6.45
N SER A 123 -13.47 -16.99 -5.57
CA SER A 123 -12.21 -17.74 -5.49
C SER A 123 -12.20 -19.00 -6.38
N ASN A 124 -13.22 -19.18 -7.22
CA ASN A 124 -13.22 -20.26 -8.20
C ASN A 124 -12.26 -19.98 -9.37
N THR A 125 -11.30 -20.87 -9.60
CA THR A 125 -10.31 -20.76 -10.68
C THR A 125 -10.96 -20.56 -12.06
N GLY A 126 -12.01 -21.33 -12.38
CA GLY A 126 -12.69 -21.22 -13.66
C GLY A 126 -13.38 -19.87 -13.85
N GLU A 127 -13.94 -19.30 -12.78
CA GLU A 127 -14.57 -17.99 -12.81
C GLU A 127 -13.55 -16.86 -12.98
N ARG A 128 -12.40 -16.94 -12.30
CA ARG A 128 -11.31 -15.97 -12.46
C ARG A 128 -10.72 -15.99 -13.87
N ILE A 129 -10.52 -17.18 -14.44
CA ILE A 129 -10.07 -17.36 -15.83
C ILE A 129 -11.08 -16.73 -16.80
N ARG A 130 -12.38 -17.03 -16.66
CA ARG A 130 -13.41 -16.47 -17.54
C ARG A 130 -13.48 -14.96 -17.46
N ARG A 131 -13.39 -14.38 -16.26
CA ARG A 131 -13.37 -12.93 -16.08
C ARG A 131 -12.16 -12.28 -16.73
N PHE A 132 -10.96 -12.82 -16.50
CA PHE A 132 -9.77 -12.32 -17.16
C PHE A 132 -9.87 -12.40 -18.68
N ALA A 133 -10.35 -13.52 -19.23
CA ALA A 133 -10.51 -13.70 -20.67
C ALA A 133 -11.53 -12.71 -21.26
N GLU A 134 -12.65 -12.47 -20.57
CA GLU A 134 -13.68 -11.51 -21.00
C GLU A 134 -13.11 -10.09 -21.12
N GLU A 135 -12.45 -9.58 -20.07
CA GLU A 135 -11.86 -8.23 -20.08
C GLU A 135 -10.74 -8.08 -21.12
N ALA A 136 -9.91 -9.12 -21.30
CA ALA A 136 -8.87 -9.12 -22.34
C ALA A 136 -9.48 -9.06 -23.75
N ILE A 137 -10.57 -9.80 -23.99
CA ILE A 137 -11.29 -9.78 -25.26
C ILE A 137 -11.98 -8.43 -25.47
N GLU A 138 -12.57 -7.84 -24.43
CA GLU A 138 -13.18 -6.50 -24.51
C GLU A 138 -12.15 -5.42 -24.85
N LEU A 139 -10.94 -5.47 -24.25
CA LEU A 139 -9.83 -4.58 -24.60
C LEU A 139 -9.41 -4.75 -26.06
N VAL A 140 -9.27 -5.98 -26.54
CA VAL A 140 -8.90 -6.29 -27.92
C VAL A 140 -9.98 -5.82 -28.90
N GLN A 141 -11.26 -6.02 -28.58
CA GLN A 141 -12.39 -5.51 -29.34
C GLN A 141 -12.39 -3.98 -29.39
N ALA A 142 -12.20 -3.31 -28.25
CA ALA A 142 -12.14 -1.86 -28.16
C ALA A 142 -10.94 -1.27 -28.93
N SER A 143 -9.87 -2.05 -29.08
CA SER A 143 -8.69 -1.70 -29.87
C SER A 143 -8.87 -1.95 -31.38
N GLY A 144 -10.02 -2.46 -31.81
CA GLY A 144 -10.39 -2.61 -33.22
C GLY A 144 -9.91 -3.89 -33.88
N LEU A 145 -9.47 -4.91 -33.13
CA LEU A 145 -9.17 -6.21 -33.73
C LEU A 145 -10.48 -6.89 -34.16
N ASP A 146 -10.49 -7.36 -35.40
CA ASP A 146 -11.61 -8.13 -35.93
C ASP A 146 -11.78 -9.47 -35.18
N LYS A 147 -13.04 -9.93 -35.11
CA LYS A 147 -13.42 -11.17 -34.44
C LYS A 147 -12.78 -12.40 -35.08
N GLN A 148 -12.68 -12.47 -36.41
CA GLN A 148 -12.04 -13.60 -37.08
C GLN A 148 -10.54 -13.65 -36.77
N ALA A 149 -9.86 -12.49 -36.79
CA ALA A 149 -8.46 -12.40 -36.40
C ALA A 149 -8.23 -12.89 -34.95
N LEU A 150 -9.12 -12.56 -34.02
CA LEU A 150 -9.07 -13.09 -32.65
C LEU A 150 -9.26 -14.62 -32.62
N HIS A 151 -10.20 -15.17 -33.39
CA HIS A 151 -10.39 -16.63 -33.50
C HIS A 151 -9.15 -17.33 -34.07
N ASP A 152 -8.46 -16.73 -35.04
CA ASP A 152 -7.24 -17.28 -35.62
C ASP A 152 -6.09 -17.33 -34.59
N ILE A 153 -5.98 -16.30 -33.73
CA ILE A 153 -5.03 -16.29 -32.60
C ILE A 153 -5.37 -17.40 -31.60
N ILE A 154 -6.65 -17.56 -31.25
CA ILE A 154 -7.10 -18.63 -30.35
C ILE A 154 -6.69 -19.99 -30.93
N ASN A 155 -7.00 -20.25 -32.20
CA ASN A 155 -6.63 -21.50 -32.87
C ASN A 155 -5.11 -21.74 -32.83
N HIS A 156 -4.32 -20.69 -33.07
CA HIS A 156 -2.86 -20.76 -33.01
C HIS A 156 -2.31 -21.10 -31.62
N VAL A 157 -2.87 -20.52 -30.55
CA VAL A 157 -2.44 -20.76 -29.17
C VAL A 157 -2.82 -22.18 -28.74
N TYR A 158 -4.05 -22.61 -28.98
CA TYR A 158 -4.55 -23.94 -28.58
C TYR A 158 -3.95 -25.09 -29.40
N ALA A 159 -3.28 -24.81 -30.53
CA ALA A 159 -2.53 -25.81 -31.29
C ALA A 159 -1.18 -26.21 -30.65
N LYS A 160 -0.75 -25.52 -29.58
CA LYS A 160 0.52 -25.76 -28.89
C LYS A 160 0.29 -26.38 -27.50
N PRO A 161 1.30 -27.07 -26.92
CA PRO A 161 1.25 -27.45 -25.52
C PRO A 161 1.07 -26.24 -24.61
N ALA A 162 0.31 -26.40 -23.53
CA ALA A 162 0.11 -25.33 -22.56
C ALA A 162 1.42 -24.92 -21.87
N GLY A 163 1.59 -23.61 -21.67
CA GLY A 163 2.72 -23.03 -20.95
C GLY A 163 2.59 -23.10 -19.42
N ASN A 164 3.57 -22.56 -18.72
CA ASN A 164 3.53 -22.42 -17.26
C ASN A 164 2.74 -21.16 -16.87
N VAL A 165 1.76 -21.30 -15.97
CA VAL A 165 0.87 -20.20 -15.56
C VAL A 165 1.62 -18.94 -15.12
N SER A 166 2.68 -19.06 -14.32
CA SER A 166 3.44 -17.91 -13.83
C SER A 166 4.13 -17.15 -14.97
N GLN A 167 4.63 -17.88 -15.98
CA GLN A 167 5.23 -17.28 -17.16
C GLN A 167 4.20 -16.55 -18.01
N GLU A 168 3.03 -17.17 -18.25
CA GLU A 168 1.95 -16.59 -19.04
C GLU A 168 1.37 -15.32 -18.37
N ILE A 169 1.27 -15.28 -17.03
CA ILE A 169 0.92 -14.06 -16.28
C ILE A 169 1.89 -12.93 -16.62
N GLY A 170 3.21 -13.21 -16.64
CA GLY A 170 4.22 -12.23 -17.00
C GLY A 170 4.10 -11.76 -18.46
N GLN A 171 3.87 -12.68 -19.39
CA GLN A 171 3.75 -12.37 -20.82
C GLN A 171 2.52 -11.54 -21.16
N VAL A 172 1.37 -11.86 -20.56
CA VAL A 172 0.17 -11.02 -20.63
C VAL A 172 0.47 -9.63 -20.08
N GLY A 173 1.11 -9.55 -18.91
CA GLY A 173 1.43 -8.27 -18.27
C GLY A 173 2.30 -7.38 -19.15
N VAL A 174 3.37 -7.93 -19.74
CA VAL A 174 4.25 -7.20 -20.67
C VAL A 174 3.50 -6.78 -21.93
N SER A 175 2.63 -7.65 -22.47
CA SER A 175 1.84 -7.33 -23.67
C SER A 175 0.84 -6.20 -23.42
N LEU A 176 0.18 -6.19 -22.27
CA LEU A 176 -0.70 -5.09 -21.84
C LEU A 176 0.06 -3.78 -21.74
N LEU A 177 1.25 -3.78 -21.12
CA LEU A 177 2.07 -2.57 -20.98
C LEU A 177 2.54 -2.04 -22.35
N GLY A 178 2.95 -2.92 -23.26
CA GLY A 178 3.32 -2.54 -24.62
C GLY A 178 2.16 -1.92 -25.41
N LEU A 179 0.96 -2.50 -25.30
CA LEU A 179 -0.26 -1.95 -25.92
C LEU A 179 -0.63 -0.60 -25.31
N ALA A 180 -0.62 -0.48 -23.99
CA ALA A 180 -0.99 0.74 -23.29
C ALA A 180 -0.08 1.92 -23.67
N GLU A 181 1.24 1.69 -23.74
CA GLU A 181 2.21 2.70 -24.21
C GLU A 181 1.94 3.11 -25.66
N HIS A 182 1.67 2.15 -26.55
CA HIS A 182 1.32 2.44 -27.94
C HIS A 182 0.06 3.31 -28.08
N LEU A 183 -0.91 3.14 -27.18
CA LEU A 183 -2.14 3.92 -27.14
C LEU A 183 -2.00 5.23 -26.34
N GLY A 184 -0.85 5.49 -25.71
CA GLY A 184 -0.65 6.66 -24.84
C GLY A 184 -1.45 6.61 -23.54
N ILE A 185 -1.75 5.42 -23.03
CA ILE A 185 -2.56 5.16 -21.84
C ILE A 185 -1.68 4.65 -20.69
N GLN A 186 -1.85 5.21 -19.49
CA GLN A 186 -1.16 4.71 -18.29
C GLN A 186 -1.94 3.54 -17.68
N ALA A 187 -1.50 2.30 -17.96
CA ALA A 187 -2.19 1.09 -17.54
C ALA A 187 -2.43 1.00 -16.02
N ASP A 188 -1.46 1.42 -15.21
CA ASP A 188 -1.55 1.40 -13.74
C ASP A 188 -2.59 2.41 -13.21
N ASP A 189 -2.77 3.54 -13.90
CA ASP A 189 -3.78 4.55 -13.58
C ASP A 189 -5.18 4.04 -13.90
N GLU A 190 -5.37 3.41 -15.06
CA GLU A 190 -6.66 2.84 -15.47
C GLU A 190 -7.07 1.67 -14.56
N GLU A 191 -6.13 0.82 -14.16
CA GLU A 191 -6.36 -0.23 -13.15
C GLU A 191 -6.87 0.36 -11.83
N ARG A 192 -6.25 1.45 -11.34
CA ARG A 192 -6.70 2.16 -10.12
C ARG A 192 -8.09 2.76 -10.27
N LYS A 193 -8.34 3.48 -11.38
CA LYS A 193 -9.64 4.12 -11.64
C LYS A 193 -10.76 3.09 -11.66
N GLU A 194 -10.53 1.96 -12.33
CA GLU A 194 -11.52 0.89 -12.41
C GLU A 194 -11.76 0.25 -11.04
N PHE A 195 -10.72 -0.02 -10.26
CA PHE A 195 -10.90 -0.58 -8.93
C PHE A 195 -11.67 0.37 -7.99
N LEU A 196 -11.39 1.68 -8.04
CA LEU A 196 -12.16 2.69 -7.30
C LEU A 196 -13.63 2.74 -7.76
N ARG A 197 -13.87 2.59 -9.06
CA ARG A 197 -15.23 2.59 -9.62
C ARG A 197 -16.03 1.37 -9.18
N ILE A 198 -15.45 0.16 -9.21
CA ILE A 198 -16.19 -1.06 -8.82
C ILE A 198 -16.42 -1.13 -7.31
N SER A 199 -15.46 -0.67 -6.51
CA SER A 199 -15.56 -0.67 -5.04
C SER A 199 -16.50 0.41 -4.47
N SER A 200 -16.78 1.48 -5.23
CA SER A 200 -17.72 2.54 -4.80
C SER A 200 -19.20 2.25 -5.08
N LEU A 201 -19.51 1.21 -5.85
CA LEU A 201 -20.89 0.81 -6.15
C LEU A 201 -21.39 -0.27 -5.17
N PRO A 202 -22.70 -0.32 -4.84
CA PRO A 202 -23.27 -1.34 -3.97
C PRO A 202 -23.04 -2.75 -4.52
N SER A 203 -22.81 -3.73 -3.63
CA SER A 203 -22.51 -5.11 -4.01
C SER A 203 -23.66 -5.76 -4.78
N GLU A 204 -24.90 -5.37 -4.49
CA GLU A 204 -26.12 -5.86 -5.15
C GLU A 204 -26.12 -5.56 -6.65
N HIS A 205 -25.57 -4.40 -7.05
CA HIS A 205 -25.43 -4.04 -8.46
C HIS A 205 -24.60 -5.08 -9.21
N TRP A 206 -23.48 -5.48 -8.61
CA TRP A 206 -22.55 -6.44 -9.20
C TRP A 206 -23.07 -7.87 -9.13
N GLN A 207 -23.72 -8.26 -8.03
CA GLN A 207 -24.36 -9.57 -7.88
C GLN A 207 -25.43 -9.80 -8.96
N ALA A 208 -26.28 -8.80 -9.22
CA ALA A 208 -27.30 -8.91 -10.26
C ALA A 208 -26.68 -9.15 -11.64
N ARG A 209 -25.61 -8.43 -11.97
CA ARG A 209 -24.86 -8.62 -13.23
C ARG A 209 -24.20 -9.99 -13.31
N GLN A 210 -23.59 -10.45 -12.22
CA GLN A 210 -22.97 -11.78 -12.13
C GLN A 210 -24.00 -12.88 -12.36
N ASN A 211 -25.15 -12.80 -11.69
CA ASN A 211 -26.21 -13.79 -11.79
C ASN A 211 -26.83 -13.81 -13.19
N ALA A 212 -27.05 -12.64 -13.81
CA ALA A 212 -27.53 -12.57 -15.19
C ALA A 212 -26.54 -13.18 -16.21
N LYS A 213 -25.23 -13.08 -15.96
CA LYS A 213 -24.21 -13.78 -16.77
C LYS A 213 -24.25 -15.29 -16.53
N ALA A 214 -24.41 -15.71 -15.28
CA ALA A 214 -24.50 -17.12 -14.91
C ALA A 214 -25.71 -17.83 -15.53
N GLU A 215 -26.85 -17.13 -15.63
CA GLU A 215 -28.07 -17.64 -16.31
C GLU A 215 -27.86 -17.94 -17.79
N LYS A 216 -26.89 -17.26 -18.43
CA LYS A 216 -26.48 -17.52 -19.81
C LYS A 216 -25.41 -18.61 -19.93
N GLY A 217 -25.02 -19.24 -18.83
CA GLY A 217 -23.95 -20.24 -18.77
C GLY A 217 -22.54 -19.65 -18.89
N LEU A 218 -22.38 -18.33 -18.75
CA LEU A 218 -21.11 -17.62 -18.91
C LEU A 218 -20.37 -17.37 -17.58
N GLY A 219 -20.87 -17.93 -16.47
CA GLY A 219 -20.26 -17.79 -15.16
C GLY A 219 -20.99 -18.54 -14.06
N LEU A 220 -20.50 -18.42 -12.83
CA LEU A 220 -21.14 -18.97 -11.63
C LEU A 220 -22.10 -17.96 -11.00
N LYS A 221 -23.21 -18.44 -10.41
CA LYS A 221 -24.08 -17.59 -9.59
C LYS A 221 -23.34 -17.14 -8.32
N THR A 222 -23.76 -16.05 -7.72
CA THR A 222 -23.26 -15.60 -6.41
C THR A 222 -23.56 -16.62 -5.33
N SER A 223 -22.65 -16.78 -4.37
CA SER A 223 -22.72 -17.78 -3.28
C SER A 223 -22.81 -17.15 -1.89
N MET A 224 -23.35 -15.93 -1.81
CA MET A 224 -23.55 -15.19 -0.55
C MET A 224 -24.73 -15.75 0.24
#